data_AF-A0A4S1F0T8-F1
#
_entry.id   AF-A0A4S1F0T8-F1
#
_cell.length_a   1.000
_cell.length_b   1.000
_cell.length_c   1.000
_cell.angle_alpha   90.00
_cell.angle_beta   90.00
_cell.angle_gamma   90.00
#
_symmetry.space_group_name_H-M   'P 1'
#
loop_
_entity.id
_entity.type
_entity.pdbx_description
1 polymer ?
#
loop_
_entity_poly.entity_id
_entity_poly.type
_entity_poly.pdbx_seq_one_letter_code
_entity_poly.pdbx_strand_id
1 'polypeptide(L)' 'MSMAHEITAGFMPLFDSAVLVAAAEMGFAAREGIELKLQRETSWANIRDRIAIGHFD' A
#
# COMPACT_ATOMS: atom_id res chain seq x y z
N MET A 1 -18.10 13.99 -7.70
CA MET A 1 -16.74 13.47 -7.44
C MET A 1 -16.93 12.03 -6.97
N SER A 2 -16.41 11.03 -7.68
CA SER A 2 -16.47 9.65 -7.20
C SER A 2 -15.64 9.54 -5.92
N MET A 3 -16.14 8.84 -4.91
CA MET A 3 -15.39 8.54 -3.69
C MET A 3 -14.16 7.72 -4.07
N ALA A 4 -12.96 8.21 -3.76
CA ALA A 4 -11.74 7.43 -3.92
C ALA A 4 -11.76 6.26 -2.91
N HIS A 5 -11.35 5.08 -3.35
CA HIS A 5 -11.23 3.92 -2.48
C HIS A 5 -9.87 3.97 -1.78
N GLU A 6 -9.87 4.16 -0.47
CA GLU A 6 -8.65 4.20 0.34
C GLU A 6 -8.13 2.78 0.57
N ILE A 7 -6.85 2.55 0.27
CA ILE A 7 -6.15 1.27 0.50
C ILE A 7 -4.86 1.57 1.25
N THR A 8 -4.69 0.97 2.43
CA THR A 8 -3.46 1.04 3.22
C THR A 8 -2.65 -0.24 3.06
N ALA A 9 -1.48 -0.13 2.44
CA ALA A 9 -0.58 -1.25 2.18
C ALA A 9 0.74 -1.13 2.95
N GLY A 10 1.10 -2.19 3.67
CA GLY A 10 2.42 -2.36 4.25
C GLY A 10 3.46 -2.77 3.22
N PHE A 11 4.67 -2.21 3.28
CA PHE A 11 5.78 -2.62 2.42
C PHE A 11 7.12 -2.63 3.15
N MET A 12 8.02 -3.52 2.74
CA MET A 12 9.44 -3.45 3.10
C MET A 12 10.20 -2.66 2.03
N PRO A 13 11.21 -1.84 2.38
CA PRO A 13 11.96 -1.06 1.40
C PRO A 13 13.04 -1.89 0.70
N LEU A 14 12.59 -2.95 0.04
CA LEU A 14 13.37 -3.85 -0.80
C LEU A 14 12.87 -3.72 -2.25
N PHE A 15 13.47 -4.48 -3.17
CA PHE A 15 13.14 -4.36 -4.59
C PHE A 15 11.68 -4.71 -4.93
N ASP A 16 11.10 -5.64 -4.19
CA ASP A 16 9.71 -6.08 -4.35
C ASP A 16 8.67 -4.96 -4.09
N SER A 17 9.00 -3.91 -3.32
CA SER A 17 8.10 -2.77 -3.14
C SER A 17 8.05 -1.81 -4.32
N ALA A 18 8.89 -1.99 -5.35
CA ALA A 18 8.98 -1.05 -6.47
C ALA A 18 7.63 -0.81 -7.16
N VAL A 19 6.79 -1.85 -7.30
CA VAL A 19 5.47 -1.73 -7.92
C VAL A 19 4.53 -0.88 -7.07
N LEU A 20 4.49 -1.11 -5.76
CA LEU A 20 3.65 -0.33 -4.83
C LEU A 20 4.08 1.14 -4.81
N VAL A 21 5.40 1.39 -4.71
CA VAL A 21 5.97 2.74 -4.71
C VAL A 21 5.67 3.44 -6.03
N ALA A 22 5.90 2.79 -7.17
CA ALA A 22 5.58 3.37 -8.48
C ALA A 22 4.08 3.65 -8.61
N ALA A 23 3.21 2.77 -8.10
CA ALA A 23 1.77 2.96 -8.14
C ALA A 23 1.31 4.22 -7.38
N ALA A 24 1.91 4.48 -6.21
CA ALA A 24 1.64 5.67 -5.42
C ALA A 24 2.25 6.94 -6.05
N GLU A 25 3.55 6.91 -6.33
CA GLU A 25 4.32 8.11 -6.74
C GLU A 25 4.04 8.54 -8.19
N MET A 26 3.80 7.59 -9.09
CA MET A 26 3.50 7.90 -10.50
C MET A 26 2.02 8.15 -10.76
N GLY A 27 1.20 8.16 -9.70
CA GLY A 27 -0.25 8.40 -9.79
C GLY A 27 -1.03 7.27 -10.45
N PHE A 28 -0.45 6.07 -10.59
CA PHE A 28 -1.16 4.96 -11.22
C PHE A 28 -2.38 4.53 -10.41
N ALA A 29 -2.27 4.48 -9.08
CA ALA A 29 -3.41 4.19 -8.20
C ALA A 29 -4.50 5.27 -8.30
N ALA A 30 -4.10 6.54 -8.30
CA ALA A 30 -5.03 7.66 -8.39
C ALA A 30 -5.86 7.66 -9.69
N ARG A 31 -5.27 7.24 -10.82
CA ARG A 31 -6.01 7.09 -12.10
C ARG A 31 -7.12 6.04 -12.04
N GLU A 32 -6.96 5.05 -11.17
CA GLU A 32 -7.97 4.00 -10.92
C GLU A 32 -8.94 4.39 -9.80
N GLY A 33 -8.88 5.63 -9.29
CA GLY A 33 -9.71 6.09 -8.18
C GLY A 33 -9.32 5.49 -6.84
N ILE A 34 -8.07 5.04 -6.67
CA ILE A 34 -7.54 4.48 -5.43
C ILE A 34 -6.65 5.53 -4.74
N GLU A 35 -6.92 5.78 -3.46
CA GLU A 35 -6.01 6.50 -2.57
C GLU A 35 -5.09 5.48 -1.87
N LEU A 36 -3.92 5.24 -2.45
CA LEU A 36 -2.96 4.27 -1.94
C LEU A 36 -2.05 4.88 -0.86
N LYS A 37 -2.18 4.42 0.37
CA LYS A 37 -1.34 4.80 1.52
C LYS A 37 -0.30 3.71 1.80
N LEU A 38 0.98 4.06 1.75
CA LEU A 38 2.07 3.12 1.97
C LEU A 38 2.66 3.26 3.37
N GLN A 39 2.74 2.16 4.11
CA GLN A 39 3.38 2.10 5.42
C GLN A 39 4.63 1.22 5.39
N ARG A 40 5.77 1.79 5.77
CA ARG A 40 7.05 1.07 5.81
C ARG A 40 7.09 0.10 7.00
N GLU A 41 7.51 -1.13 6.74
CA GLU A 41 7.66 -2.19 7.73
C GLU A 41 9.08 -2.77 7.72
N THR A 42 9.43 -3.45 8.82
CA THR A 42 10.76 -4.02 9.05
C THR A 42 10.85 -5.52 8.75
N SER A 43 9.73 -6.21 8.59
CA SER A 43 9.68 -7.63 8.25
C SER A 43 8.38 -8.01 7.54
N TRP A 44 8.44 -9.08 6.74
CA TRP A 44 7.26 -9.70 6.13
C TRP A 44 6.28 -10.29 7.16
N ALA A 45 6.82 -10.78 8.29
CA ALA A 45 5.99 -11.26 9.39
C ALA A 45 5.11 -10.13 9.96
N ASN A 46 5.66 -8.93 10.17
CA ASN A 46 4.87 -7.79 10.64
C ASN A 46 3.74 -7.42 9.67
N ILE A 47 4.01 -7.42 8.36
CA ILE A 47 2.99 -7.12 7.35
C ILE A 47 1.85 -8.15 7.43
N ARG A 48 2.18 -9.45 7.44
CA ARG A 48 1.18 -10.53 7.58
C ARG A 48 0.36 -10.37 8.85
N ASP A 49 1.02 -10.12 9.98
CA ASP A 49 0.36 -10.04 11.28
C ASP A 49 -0.57 -8.81 11.34
N ARG A 50 -0.19 -7.70 10.71
CA ARG A 50 -1.02 -6.48 10.55
C ARG A 50 -2.23 -6.70 9.62
N ILE A 51 -2.06 -7.44 8.52
CA ILE A 51 -3.19 -7.85 7.66
C ILE A 51 -4.18 -8.70 8.47
N ALA A 52 -3.68 -9.66 9.27
CA ALA A 52 -4.53 -10.56 10.05
C ALA A 52 -5.42 -9.84 11.07
N ILE A 53 -5.03 -8.64 11.52
CA ILE A 53 -5.81 -7.80 12.45
C ILE A 53 -6.49 -6.60 11.78
N GLY A 54 -6.47 -6.51 10.44
CA GLY A 54 -7.14 -5.46 9.67
C GLY A 54 -6.49 -4.08 9.76
N HIS A 55 -5.19 -4.00 10.06
CA HIS A 55 -4.42 -2.75 9.99
C HIS A 55 -4.02 -2.36 8.56
N PHE A 56 -4.00 -3.35 7.67
CA PHE A 56 -3.79 -3.19 6.23
C PHE A 56 -4.97 -3.82 5.49
N ASP A 57 -5.25 -3.28 4.31
CA ASP A 57 -6.35 -3.71 3.43
C ASP A 57 -5.91 -4.83 2.46
#